data_AF-A0A944NIQ3-F1
#
_entry.id   AF-A0A944NIQ3-F1
#
_cell.length_a   1.000
_cell.length_b   1.000
_cell.length_c   1.000
_cell.angle_alpha   90.00
_cell.angle_beta   90.00
_cell.angle_gamma   90.00
#
_symmetry.space_group_name_H-M   'P 1'
#
loop_
_entity.id
_entity.type
_entity.pdbx_description
1 polymer ?
#
loop_
_entity_poly.entity_id
_entity_poly.type
_entity_poly.pdbx_seq_one_letter_code
_entity_poly.pdbx_strand_id
1 'polypeptide(L)'
;MSLAVPNISALLLAIVFLVAGVNKLRRPLDTRRSLRDFGLPAPRQLSIALPLVELLTAFLLIINPATGGPCAVALLSAFTVLLIGRLRAGLTQGCGCFGAWSTRPLSWRDVARNLILIAFGVTATLG
;
A
#
# COMPACT_ATOMS: atom_id res chain seq x y z
N MET A 1 15.91 17.45 16.48
CA MET A 1 15.15 16.78 15.39
C MET A 1 16.11 16.60 14.23
N SER A 2 16.80 15.46 14.17
CA SER A 2 17.70 15.17 13.06
C SER A 2 16.85 14.85 11.83
N LEU A 3 16.85 15.76 10.85
CA LEU A 3 16.28 15.50 9.54
C LEU A 3 17.22 14.51 8.85
N ALA A 4 16.98 13.21 9.04
CA ALA A 4 17.65 12.18 8.25
C ALA A 4 17.29 12.41 6.78
N VAL A 5 18.29 12.54 5.92
CA VAL A 5 18.05 12.67 4.48
C VAL A 5 17.35 11.39 4.03
N PRO A 6 16.13 11.47 3.45
CA PRO A 6 15.41 10.27 3.06
C PRO A 6 16.19 9.53 1.98
N ASN A 7 16.59 8.30 2.26
CA ASN A 7 17.27 7.44 1.30
C ASN A 7 16.40 7.22 0.05
N ILE A 8 17.03 6.88 -1.08
CA ILE A 8 16.33 6.65 -2.36
C ILE A 8 15.18 5.63 -2.19
N SER A 9 15.38 4.59 -1.36
CA SER A 9 14.34 3.62 -1.00
C SER A 9 13.11 4.26 -0.33
N ALA A 10 13.34 5.17 0.62
CA ALA A 10 12.27 5.88 1.32
C ALA A 10 11.51 6.82 0.38
N LEU A 11 12.23 7.52 -0.51
CA LEU A 11 11.63 8.39 -1.50
C LEU A 11 10.77 7.61 -2.52
N LEU A 12 11.28 6.48 -3.01
CA LEU A 12 10.53 5.59 -3.90
C LEU A 12 9.25 5.08 -3.24
N LEU A 13 9.34 4.60 -1.99
CA LEU A 13 8.18 4.15 -1.24
C LEU A 13 7.18 5.27 -0.98
N ALA A 14 7.66 6.47 -0.62
CA ALA A 14 6.80 7.63 -0.41
C ALA A 14 6.03 7.98 -1.69
N ILE A 15 6.68 7.97 -2.86
CA ILE A 15 6.00 8.20 -4.15
C ILE A 15 4.96 7.10 -4.42
N VAL A 16 5.30 5.84 -4.19
CA VAL A 16 4.37 4.71 -4.39
C VAL A 16 3.13 4.85 -3.51
N PHE A 17 3.29 5.12 -2.21
CA PHE A 17 2.17 5.32 -1.30
C PHE A 17 1.37 6.59 -1.60
N LEU A 18 2.04 7.68 -2.00
CA LEU A 18 1.40 8.91 -2.40
C LEU A 18 0.49 8.70 -3.61
N VAL A 19 1.01 8.09 -4.67
CA VAL A 19 0.25 7.78 -5.89
C VAL A 19 -0.90 6.81 -5.57
N ALA A 20 -0.65 5.78 -4.75
CA ALA A 20 -1.67 4.82 -4.35
C ALA A 20 -2.81 5.49 -3.56
N GLY A 21 -2.49 6.31 -2.55
CA GLY A 21 -3.46 7.01 -1.72
C GLY A 21 -4.28 8.02 -2.50
N VAL A 22 -3.63 8.84 -3.35
CA VAL A 22 -4.32 9.81 -4.22
C VAL A 22 -5.27 9.09 -5.18
N ASN A 23 -4.85 7.98 -5.78
CA ASN A 23 -5.71 7.26 -6.73
C ASN A 23 -6.94 6.64 -6.03
N LYS A 24 -6.78 6.12 -4.80
CA LYS A 24 -7.89 5.60 -3.99
C LYS A 24 -8.85 6.69 -3.53
N LEU A 25 -8.35 7.90 -3.23
CA LEU A 25 -9.19 9.07 -2.91
C LEU A 25 -9.97 9.59 -4.12
N ARG A 26 -9.39 9.52 -5.32
CA ARG A 26 -10.08 9.90 -6.56
C ARG A 26 -11.20 8.94 -6.93
N ARG A 27 -11.11 7.67 -6.49
CA ARG A 27 -12.10 6.62 -6.80
C ARG A 27 -12.52 5.84 -5.55
N PRO A 28 -13.21 6.49 -4.58
CA PRO A 28 -13.56 5.86 -3.31
C PRO A 28 -14.58 4.72 -3.48
N LEU A 29 -15.42 4.77 -4.52
CA LEU A 29 -16.39 3.71 -4.83
C LEU A 29 -15.71 2.40 -5.23
N ASP A 30 -14.65 2.45 -6.03
CA ASP A 30 -13.88 1.26 -6.45
C ASP A 30 -13.14 0.63 -5.26
N THR A 31 -12.57 1.48 -4.40
CA THR A 31 -11.95 1.07 -3.13
C THR A 31 -12.99 0.39 -2.23
N ARG A 32 -14.17 1.00 -2.07
CA ARG A 32 -15.27 0.44 -1.25
C ARG A 32 -15.77 -0.90 -1.78
N ARG A 33 -15.94 -1.05 -3.10
CA ARG A 33 -16.33 -2.32 -3.73
C ARG A 33 -15.28 -3.39 -3.46
N SER A 34 -14.01 -3.08 -3.69
CA SER A 34 -12.90 -3.99 -3.40
C SER A 34 -12.92 -4.45 -1.95
N LEU A 35 -13.06 -3.53 -0.99
CA LEU A 35 -13.12 -3.84 0.44
C LEU A 35 -14.33 -4.68 0.83
N ARG A 36 -15.49 -4.45 0.20
CA ARG A 36 -16.68 -5.28 0.38
C ARG A 36 -16.45 -6.69 -0.15
N ASP A 37 -15.85 -6.82 -1.32
CA ASP A 37 -15.52 -8.11 -1.91
C ASP A 37 -14.44 -8.87 -1.10
N PHE A 38 -13.69 -8.16 -0.25
CA PHE A 38 -12.74 -8.74 0.71
C PHE A 38 -13.43 -9.26 1.98
N GLY A 39 -14.72 -9.00 2.16
CA GLY A 39 -15.45 -9.32 3.38
C GLY A 39 -15.03 -8.47 4.58
N LEU A 40 -14.35 -7.34 4.37
CA LEU A 40 -13.91 -6.48 5.47
C LEU A 40 -15.12 -5.78 6.12
N PRO A 41 -15.18 -5.71 7.46
CA PRO A 41 -16.23 -5.00 8.16
C PRO A 41 -16.13 -3.50 7.86
N ALA A 42 -17.24 -2.78 7.70
CA ALA A 42 -17.25 -1.33 7.51
C ALA A 42 -16.47 -0.80 6.27
N PRO A 43 -16.78 -1.28 5.04
CA PRO A 43 -16.04 -0.93 3.81
C PRO A 43 -16.11 0.57 3.46
N ARG A 44 -17.11 1.32 3.97
CA ARG A 44 -17.21 2.77 3.78
C ARG A 44 -16.11 3.51 4.55
N GLN A 45 -15.94 3.16 5.83
CA GLN A 45 -14.94 3.76 6.70
C GLN A 45 -13.53 3.40 6.23
N LEU A 46 -13.31 2.11 5.92
CA LEU A 46 -12.03 1.65 5.38
C LEU A 46 -11.69 2.29 4.03
N SER A 47 -12.67 2.60 3.17
CA SER A 47 -12.40 3.23 1.89
C SER A 47 -11.78 4.63 2.00
N ILE A 48 -11.89 5.27 3.17
CA ILE A 48 -11.28 6.56 3.49
C ILE A 48 -10.05 6.37 4.38
N ALA A 49 -10.14 5.49 5.38
CA ALA A 49 -9.04 5.26 6.31
C ALA A 49 -7.79 4.70 5.61
N LEU A 50 -7.95 3.76 4.67
CA LEU A 50 -6.83 3.18 3.92
C LEU A 50 -6.00 4.23 3.17
N PRO A 51 -6.59 5.05 2.27
CA PRO A 51 -5.81 6.06 1.57
C PRO A 51 -5.20 7.09 2.53
N LEU A 52 -5.86 7.44 3.62
CA LEU A 52 -5.28 8.34 4.63
C LEU A 52 -4.03 7.72 5.28
N VAL A 53 -4.07 6.44 5.63
CA VAL A 53 -2.91 5.73 6.20
C VAL A 53 -1.78 5.62 5.19
N GLU A 54 -2.08 5.41 3.91
CA GLU A 54 -1.07 5.41 2.84
C GLU A 54 -0.38 6.78 2.72
N LEU A 55 -1.17 7.86 2.69
CA LEU A 55 -0.64 9.23 2.61
C LEU A 55 0.16 9.61 3.86
N LEU A 56 -0.31 9.22 5.04
CA LEU A 56 0.39 9.47 6.29
C LEU A 56 1.73 8.72 6.32
N THR A 57 1.77 7.48 5.83
CA THR A 57 2.99 6.68 5.72
C THR A 57 3.97 7.31 4.73
N ALA A 58 3.49 7.82 3.59
CA ALA A 58 4.33 8.55 2.64
C ALA A 58 4.96 9.80 3.26
N PHE A 59 4.19 10.55 4.04
CA PHE A 59 4.67 11.74 4.75
C PHE A 59 5.68 11.38 5.85
N LEU A 60 5.42 10.32 6.62
CA LEU A 60 6.35 9.80 7.63
C LEU A 60 7.68 9.36 7.01
N LEU A 61 7.66 8.67 5.86
CA LEU A 61 8.87 8.25 5.16
C LEU A 61 9.76 9.43 4.73
N ILE A 62 9.18 10.60 4.45
CA ILE A 62 9.91 11.81 4.06
C ILE A 62 10.49 12.52 5.29
N ILE A 63 9.75 12.58 6.40
CA ILE A 63 10.14 13.33 7.60
C ILE A 63 11.06 12.51 8.51
N ASN A 64 10.72 11.23 8.70
CA ASN A 64 11.41 10.32 9.61
C ASN A 64 11.37 8.89 9.05
N PRO A 65 12.34 8.54 8.18
CA PRO A 65 12.44 7.20 7.58
C PRO A 65 12.45 6.06 8.60
N ALA A 66 13.04 6.29 9.79
CA ALA A 66 13.14 5.29 10.85
C ALA A 66 11.78 4.89 11.44
N THR A 67 10.81 5.81 11.50
CA THR A 67 9.44 5.49 11.94
C THR A 67 8.49 5.21 10.77
N GLY A 68 8.75 5.79 9.59
CA GLY A 68 7.97 5.54 8.38
C GLY A 68 8.18 4.15 7.78
N GLY A 69 9.40 3.60 7.89
CA GLY A 69 9.74 2.30 7.34
C GLY A 69 8.96 1.13 7.98
N PRO A 70 8.84 1.02 9.32
CA PRO A 70 8.02 -0.02 9.95
C PRO A 70 6.53 0.11 9.57
N CYS A 71 5.99 1.33 9.48
CA CYS A 71 4.63 1.57 9.02
C CYS A 71 4.44 1.10 7.56
N ALA A 72 5.38 1.43 6.68
CA ALA A 72 5.38 0.97 5.29
C ALA A 72 5.42 -0.56 5.19
N VAL A 73 6.31 -1.21 5.94
CA VAL A 73 6.42 -2.68 5.99
C VAL A 73 5.12 -3.30 6.50
N ALA A 74 4.53 -2.78 7.58
CA ALA A 74 3.27 -3.28 8.11
C ALA A 74 2.13 -3.16 7.08
N LEU A 75 2.03 -2.02 6.40
CA LEU A 75 0.99 -1.75 5.41
C LEU A 75 1.15 -2.64 4.16
N LEU A 76 2.37 -2.78 3.65
CA LEU A 76 2.69 -3.68 2.54
C LEU A 76 2.45 -5.15 2.92
N SER A 77 2.78 -5.54 4.14
CA SER A 77 2.52 -6.90 4.63
C SER A 77 1.02 -7.19 4.66
N ALA A 78 0.21 -6.27 5.21
CA ALA A 78 -1.25 -6.39 5.21
C ALA A 78 -1.81 -6.51 3.78
N PHE A 79 -1.33 -5.69 2.84
CA PHE A 79 -1.71 -5.81 1.44
C PHE A 79 -1.30 -7.14 0.82
N THR A 80 -0.11 -7.64 1.15
CA THR A 80 0.38 -8.94 0.65
C THR A 80 -0.50 -10.09 1.11
N VAL A 81 -0.90 -10.10 2.40
CA VAL A 81 -1.78 -11.12 2.96
C VAL A 81 -3.15 -11.09 2.27
N LEU A 82 -3.73 -9.91 2.07
CA LEU A 82 -5.00 -9.76 1.35
C LEU A 82 -4.89 -10.25 -0.10
N LEU A 83 -3.79 -9.90 -0.79
CA LEU A 83 -3.52 -10.30 -2.17
C LEU A 83 -3.39 -11.82 -2.31
N ILE A 84 -2.63 -12.47 -1.42
CA ILE A 84 -2.49 -13.93 -1.37
C ILE A 84 -3.84 -14.60 -1.09
N GLY A 85 -4.65 -14.06 -0.18
CA GLY A 85 -5.98 -14.57 0.12
C GLY A 85 -6.89 -14.59 -1.12
N ARG A 86 -6.87 -13.53 -1.94
CA ARG A 86 -7.64 -13.46 -3.19
C ARG A 86 -7.14 -14.43 -4.26
N LEU A 87 -5.82 -14.52 -4.43
CA LEU A 87 -5.22 -15.48 -5.35
C LEU A 87 -5.59 -16.92 -4.98
N ARG A 88 -5.57 -17.25 -3.69
CA ARG A 88 -6.01 -18.57 -3.19
C ARG A 88 -7.51 -18.81 -3.36
N ALA A 89 -8.33 -17.77 -3.27
CA ALA A 89 -9.76 -17.83 -3.56
C ALA A 89 -10.09 -17.89 -5.07
N GLY A 90 -9.09 -17.89 -5.96
CA GLY A 90 -9.29 -17.87 -7.41
C GLY A 90 -9.83 -16.54 -7.96
N LEU A 91 -9.89 -15.50 -7.12
CA LEU A 91 -10.42 -14.19 -7.47
C LEU A 91 -9.30 -13.34 -8.09
N THR A 92 -9.15 -13.44 -9.41
CA THR A 92 -8.14 -12.69 -10.18
C THR A 92 -8.63 -11.32 -10.66
N GLN A 93 -9.87 -10.94 -10.34
CA GLN A 93 -10.42 -9.63 -10.65
C GLN A 93 -9.62 -8.53 -9.94
N GLY A 94 -9.40 -7.39 -10.60
CA GLY A 94 -8.57 -6.30 -10.10
C GLY A 94 -8.93 -5.85 -8.68
N CYS A 95 -8.06 -6.16 -7.71
CA CYS A 95 -8.04 -5.56 -6.38
C CYS A 95 -7.75 -4.09 -6.59
N GLY A 96 -8.72 -3.20 -6.40
CA GLY A 96 -8.52 -1.73 -6.45
C GLY A 96 -7.48 -1.21 -5.44
N CYS A 97 -6.81 -2.10 -4.73
CA CYS A 97 -5.69 -1.97 -3.82
C CYS A 97 -4.46 -1.31 -4.45
N PHE A 98 -4.21 -1.53 -5.74
CA PHE A 98 -3.18 -0.80 -6.50
C PHE A 98 -3.74 0.41 -7.28
N GLY A 99 -5.01 0.75 -7.04
CA GLY A 99 -5.75 1.77 -7.77
C GLY A 99 -6.03 1.36 -9.23
N ALA A 100 -6.82 2.17 -9.92
CA ALA A 100 -7.35 1.89 -11.27
C ALA A 100 -6.31 1.73 -12.40
N TRP A 101 -5.01 1.72 -12.07
CA TRP A 101 -3.94 1.46 -13.03
C TRP A 101 -3.74 -0.03 -13.34
N SER A 102 -4.16 -0.93 -12.46
CA SER A 102 -4.13 -2.37 -12.74
C SER A 102 -5.51 -2.86 -13.16
N THR A 103 -5.88 -2.63 -14.42
CA THR A 103 -6.96 -3.37 -15.10
C THR A 103 -6.53 -4.81 -15.45
N ARG A 104 -5.28 -5.17 -15.12
CA ARG A 104 -4.73 -6.51 -15.33
C ARG A 104 -5.20 -7.44 -14.22
N PRO A 105 -5.47 -8.71 -14.54
CA PRO A 105 -5.83 -9.70 -13.53
C PRO A 105 -4.71 -9.81 -12.50
N LEU A 106 -5.11 -9.96 -11.22
CA LEU A 106 -4.19 -10.20 -10.12
C LEU A 106 -3.27 -11.37 -10.45
N SER A 107 -1.97 -11.19 -10.21
CA SER A 107 -0.98 -12.24 -10.46
C SER A 107 0.01 -12.36 -9.31
N TRP A 108 0.73 -13.48 -9.27
CA TRP A 108 1.87 -13.68 -8.37
C TRP A 108 2.97 -12.61 -8.54
N ARG A 109 2.99 -11.88 -9.66
CA ARG A 109 3.92 -10.75 -9.84
C ARG A 109 3.59 -9.59 -8.92
N ASP A 110 2.32 -9.38 -8.57
CA ASP A 110 1.91 -8.33 -7.63
C ASP A 110 2.38 -8.66 -6.21
N VAL A 111 2.37 -9.94 -5.83
CA VAL A 111 2.97 -10.44 -4.58
C VAL A 111 4.48 -10.18 -4.57
N ALA A 112 5.18 -10.56 -5.65
CA ALA A 112 6.62 -10.34 -5.78
C ALA A 112 7.00 -8.85 -5.70
N ARG A 113 6.24 -7.98 -6.36
CA ARG A 113 6.42 -6.52 -6.27
C ARG A 113 6.29 -6.02 -4.84
N ASN A 114 5.28 -6.49 -4.11
CA ASN A 114 5.08 -6.08 -2.72
C ASN A 114 6.22 -6.57 -1.82
N LEU A 115 6.74 -7.78 -2.03
CA LEU A 115 7.91 -8.30 -1.31
C LEU A 115 9.17 -7.46 -1.57
N ILE A 116 9.39 -7.04 -2.81
CA ILE A 116 10.50 -6.13 -3.17
C ILE A 116 10.33 -4.78 -2.46
N LEU A 117 9.11 -4.21 -2.44
CA LEU A 117 8.82 -2.97 -1.72
C LEU A 117 9.00 -3.12 -0.20
N ILE A 118 8.68 -4.28 0.37
CA ILE A 118 8.95 -4.59 1.79
C ILE A 118 10.46 -4.57 2.05
N ALA A 119 11.26 -5.19 1.18
CA ALA A 119 12.72 -5.15 1.30
C ALA A 119 13.26 -3.71 1.25
N PHE A 120 12.73 -2.88 0.35
CA PHE A 120 13.05 -1.45 0.35
C PHE A 120 12.65 -0.75 1.64
N GLY A 121 11.51 -1.11 2.23
CA GLY A 121 11.03 -0.57 3.51
C GLY A 121 11.99 -0.89 4.66
N VAL A 122 12.48 -2.14 4.71
CA VAL A 122 13.49 -2.56 5.69
C VAL A 122 14.79 -1.78 5.47
N THR A 123 15.28 -1.66 4.24
CA THR A 123 16.50 -0.87 3.98
C THR A 123 16.33 0.62 4.30
N ALA A 124 15.13 1.17 4.14
CA ALA A 124 14.81 2.54 4.51
C ALA A 124 14.82 2.78 6.04
N THR A 125 14.62 1.72 6.86
CA THR A 125 14.78 1.83 8.33
C THR A 125 16.22 1.82 8.80
N LEU A 126 17.14 1.32 7.97
CA LEU A 126 18.53 1.07 8.33
C LEU A 126 19.49 2.21 7.91
N GLY A 127 19.00 3.24 7.23
CA GLY A 127 19.83 4.36 6.78
C GLY A 127 19.24 5.72 7.08
#